data_AF-A0A1G6DSI0-F1
#
_entry.id   AF-A0A1G6DSI0-F1
#
_cell.length_a   1.000
_cell.length_b   1.000
_cell.length_c   1.000
_cell.angle_alpha   90.00
_cell.angle_beta   90.00
_cell.angle_gamma   90.00
#
_symmetry.space_group_name_H-M   'P 1'
#
loop_
_entity.id
_entity.type
_entity.pdbx_description
1 polymer ?
#
loop_
_entity_poly.entity_id
_entity_poly.type
_entity_poly.pdbx_seq_one_letter_code
_entity_poly.pdbx_strand_id
1 'polypeptide(L)'
;MKKAVLVLAACMLAGCGTGIGASSDGPRQTSGTTAVTTSATTQTTTVTTTSKRTETSPVTDSSEAETPGILTSPEEIGLYDTDGSGTNYTFTYNGEIFTAIYTPDNWKIIDSYKITLKADIVLICEALASAHHIHGADMESWRTPEDMAFEWQEHNAAYMMLPESSEWKINVKDVDLNPEDQGKTGVQMALERLNSRNSSPA
;
A
#
# COMPACT_ATOMS: atom_id res chain seq x y z
N MET A 1 38.95 -2.60 33.30
CA MET A 1 39.17 -3.94 33.90
C MET A 1 37.83 -4.67 34.04
N LYS A 2 37.82 -5.99 34.25
CA LYS A 2 36.59 -6.83 34.36
C LYS A 2 35.75 -6.37 35.58
N LYS A 3 34.42 -6.58 35.63
CA LYS A 3 33.74 -7.89 35.79
C LYS A 3 32.40 -7.93 35.04
N ALA A 4 32.16 -9.04 34.32
CA ALA A 4 30.81 -9.50 34.02
C ALA A 4 30.29 -10.34 35.19
N VAL A 5 28.97 -10.44 35.35
CA VAL A 5 28.33 -11.37 36.29
C VAL A 5 27.52 -12.38 35.47
N LEU A 6 27.98 -13.62 35.48
CA LEU A 6 27.28 -14.78 34.91
C LEU A 6 26.45 -15.43 36.03
N VAL A 7 25.17 -15.72 35.78
CA VAL A 7 24.36 -16.61 36.62
C VAL A 7 23.75 -17.67 35.72
N LEU A 8 23.89 -18.95 36.10
CA LEU A 8 23.54 -20.10 35.27
C LEU A 8 23.06 -21.28 36.12
N ALA A 9 21.79 -21.66 35.95
CA ALA A 9 21.15 -22.90 36.41
C ALA A 9 19.85 -23.05 35.58
N ALA A 10 19.55 -24.06 34.74
CA ALA A 10 20.04 -25.44 34.51
C ALA A 10 19.28 -26.56 35.26
N CYS A 11 18.89 -27.61 34.50
CA CYS A 11 18.32 -28.91 34.93
C CYS A 11 16.87 -28.89 35.50
N MET A 12 16.03 -29.96 35.51
CA MET A 12 15.86 -31.27 34.82
C MET A 12 14.46 -31.86 35.26
N LEU A 13 13.83 -32.96 34.83
CA LEU A 13 14.09 -34.09 33.88
C LEU A 13 12.74 -34.78 33.50
N ALA A 14 12.58 -35.26 32.25
CA ALA A 14 11.58 -36.27 31.78
C ALA A 14 10.06 -35.98 31.97
N GLY A 15 9.11 -36.67 31.28
CA GLY A 15 9.21 -37.59 30.14
C GLY A 15 8.37 -38.89 30.30
N CYS A 16 7.62 -39.29 29.26
CA CYS A 16 7.03 -40.64 29.13
C CYS A 16 6.62 -41.00 27.68
N GLY A 17 7.05 -42.16 27.18
CA GLY A 17 6.30 -42.93 26.16
C GLY A 17 5.28 -43.85 26.87
N THR A 18 4.57 -44.80 26.25
CA THR A 18 4.59 -45.46 24.92
C THR A 18 3.15 -45.96 24.62
N GLY A 19 2.75 -46.51 23.47
CA GLY A 19 3.37 -46.75 22.16
C GLY A 19 2.68 -47.95 21.43
N ILE A 20 3.14 -48.26 20.21
CA ILE A 20 2.94 -49.54 19.47
C ILE A 20 1.51 -49.91 19.00
N GLY A 21 1.38 -50.01 17.66
CA GLY A 21 0.36 -50.79 16.94
C GLY A 21 0.92 -51.12 15.55
N ALA A 22 0.78 -52.36 15.06
CA ALA A 22 1.66 -52.90 14.01
C ALA A 22 0.97 -53.31 12.69
N SER A 23 1.74 -53.12 11.60
CA SER A 23 1.80 -53.82 10.31
C SER A 23 0.60 -54.59 9.72
N SER A 24 0.32 -54.31 8.45
CA SER A 24 0.04 -55.35 7.43
C SER A 24 0.52 -54.89 6.03
N ASP A 25 0.75 -55.84 5.12
CA ASP A 25 1.28 -55.62 3.76
C ASP A 25 0.35 -54.88 2.78
N GLY A 26 0.90 -54.49 1.62
CA GLY A 26 0.18 -53.90 0.47
C GLY A 26 -0.43 -54.96 -0.48
N PRO A 27 -0.38 -54.82 -1.83
CA PRO A 27 0.33 -53.81 -2.64
C PRO A 27 -0.48 -53.19 -3.82
N ARG A 28 0.16 -52.27 -4.55
CA ARG A 28 0.02 -52.03 -6.02
C ARG A 28 -1.38 -51.73 -6.59
N GLN A 29 -1.57 -50.48 -7.05
CA GLN A 29 -2.00 -50.25 -8.44
C GLN A 29 -1.59 -48.87 -9.00
N THR A 30 -1.18 -48.87 -10.27
CA THR A 30 -0.86 -47.68 -11.08
C THR A 30 -1.98 -47.43 -12.09
N SER A 31 -2.67 -46.29 -11.96
CA SER A 31 -3.58 -45.69 -12.95
C SER A 31 -3.73 -44.20 -12.61
N GLY A 32 -3.81 -43.26 -13.54
CA GLY A 32 -3.59 -43.35 -14.98
C GLY A 32 -3.77 -41.96 -15.61
N THR A 33 -2.84 -41.52 -16.46
CA THR A 33 -2.89 -40.17 -17.06
C THR A 33 -3.97 -40.08 -18.13
N THR A 34 -5.00 -39.25 -17.88
CA THR A 34 -6.01 -38.90 -18.89
C THR A 34 -5.83 -37.44 -19.30
N ALA A 35 -5.28 -37.21 -20.49
CA ALA A 35 -5.24 -35.87 -21.08
C ALA A 35 -6.63 -35.52 -21.65
N VAL A 36 -7.22 -34.42 -21.19
CA VAL A 36 -8.49 -33.90 -21.74
C VAL A 36 -8.18 -32.96 -22.90
N THR A 37 -8.11 -33.53 -24.10
CA THR A 37 -8.12 -32.75 -25.35
C THR A 37 -9.56 -32.30 -25.64
N THR A 38 -9.82 -31.00 -25.59
CA THR A 38 -11.09 -30.41 -26.06
C THR A 38 -10.79 -29.44 -27.20
N SER A 39 -11.11 -29.87 -28.42
CA SER A 39 -10.93 -29.06 -29.64
C SER A 39 -11.99 -27.96 -29.74
N ALA A 40 -11.58 -26.69 -29.69
CA ALA A 40 -12.44 -25.57 -30.04
C ALA A 40 -12.45 -25.36 -31.57
N THR A 41 -13.58 -25.65 -32.22
CA THR A 41 -13.72 -25.57 -33.68
C THR A 41 -13.83 -24.11 -34.15
N THR A 42 -13.00 -23.73 -35.13
CA THR A 42 -13.06 -22.43 -35.81
C THR A 42 -14.42 -22.21 -36.49
N GLN A 43 -15.08 -21.08 -36.21
CA GLN A 43 -16.11 -20.52 -37.09
C GLN A 43 -15.74 -19.08 -37.48
N THR A 44 -15.44 -18.90 -38.76
CA THR A 44 -15.12 -17.60 -39.34
C THR A 44 -16.41 -16.83 -39.66
N THR A 45 -16.70 -15.78 -38.90
CA THR A 45 -17.77 -14.82 -39.24
C THR A 45 -17.15 -13.51 -39.72
N THR A 46 -17.08 -13.34 -41.04
CA THR A 46 -16.57 -12.12 -41.67
C THR A 46 -17.58 -10.98 -41.51
N VAL A 47 -17.27 -9.98 -40.69
CA VAL A 47 -18.06 -8.74 -40.58
C VAL A 47 -17.32 -7.61 -41.28
N THR A 48 -17.98 -7.00 -42.27
CA THR A 48 -17.36 -6.07 -43.23
C THR A 48 -17.02 -4.70 -42.62
N THR A 49 -15.79 -4.26 -42.80
CA THR A 49 -15.31 -2.90 -42.50
C THR A 49 -16.20 -1.84 -43.15
N THR A 50 -16.69 -0.87 -42.37
CA THR A 50 -17.21 0.41 -42.89
C THR A 50 -16.58 1.56 -42.12
N SER A 51 -15.51 2.13 -42.69
CA SER A 51 -14.80 3.25 -42.09
C SER A 51 -15.63 4.54 -42.18
N LYS A 52 -16.10 5.06 -41.04
CA LYS A 52 -16.53 6.44 -40.92
C LYS A 52 -15.44 7.25 -40.22
N ARG A 53 -14.55 7.87 -41.00
CA ARG A 53 -13.59 8.84 -40.48
C ARG A 53 -14.36 10.06 -39.95
N THR A 54 -14.42 10.21 -38.64
CA THR A 54 -14.67 11.50 -38.00
C THR A 54 -13.31 12.15 -37.77
N GLU A 55 -13.10 13.34 -38.34
CA GLU A 55 -11.95 14.17 -38.01
C GLU A 55 -12.28 14.93 -36.72
N THR A 56 -11.73 14.47 -35.61
CA THR A 56 -11.68 15.22 -34.35
C THR A 56 -10.24 15.70 -34.16
N SER A 57 -10.07 16.97 -33.79
CA SER A 57 -8.77 17.61 -33.62
C SER A 57 -7.81 16.81 -32.72
N PRO A 58 -6.49 16.94 -32.89
CA PRO A 58 -5.57 16.55 -31.82
C PRO A 58 -6.00 17.32 -30.56
N VAL A 59 -6.29 16.58 -29.49
CA VAL A 59 -6.32 17.18 -28.16
C VAL A 59 -4.90 17.66 -27.93
N THR A 60 -4.72 18.97 -27.79
CA THR A 60 -3.46 19.51 -27.29
C THR A 60 -3.31 18.96 -25.89
N ASP A 61 -2.40 18.00 -25.74
CA ASP A 61 -1.97 17.49 -24.45
C ASP A 61 -1.39 18.65 -23.67
N SER A 62 -2.18 19.19 -22.76
CA SER A 62 -1.78 20.26 -21.86
C SER A 62 -0.83 19.65 -20.84
N SER A 63 0.43 19.49 -21.27
CA SER A 63 1.57 19.26 -20.39
C SER A 63 1.69 20.47 -19.45
N GLU A 64 0.88 20.43 -18.40
CA GLU A 64 1.04 21.25 -17.22
C GLU A 64 2.42 20.94 -16.68
N ALA A 65 3.28 21.96 -16.68
CA ALA A 65 4.69 21.78 -16.38
C ALA A 65 4.85 21.45 -14.89
N GLU A 66 4.85 20.15 -14.58
CA GLU A 66 5.09 19.56 -13.26
C GLU A 66 6.16 20.40 -12.53
N THR A 67 5.73 21.14 -11.51
CA THR A 67 6.62 22.05 -10.78
C THR A 67 7.71 21.24 -10.12
N PRO A 68 9.01 21.49 -10.42
CA PRO A 68 10.09 20.69 -9.87
C PRO A 68 10.08 20.76 -8.35
N GLY A 69 10.22 19.60 -7.72
CA GLY A 69 10.30 19.45 -6.28
C GLY A 69 11.57 20.07 -5.68
N ILE A 70 11.65 20.07 -4.35
CA ILE A 70 12.87 20.43 -3.62
C ILE A 70 13.81 19.24 -3.38
N LEU A 71 13.30 18.00 -3.50
CA LEU A 71 14.05 16.76 -3.37
C LEU A 71 14.61 16.29 -4.72
N THR A 72 15.76 15.61 -4.69
CA THR A 72 16.39 14.99 -5.87
C THR A 72 16.55 13.47 -5.75
N SER A 73 16.43 12.90 -4.54
CA SER A 73 16.33 11.46 -4.32
C SER A 73 15.56 11.11 -3.02
N PRO A 74 15.10 9.86 -2.84
CA PRO A 74 14.35 9.45 -1.65
C PRO A 74 15.14 9.55 -0.34
N GLU A 75 16.46 9.37 -0.40
CA GLU A 75 17.33 9.38 0.78
C GLU A 75 17.48 10.77 1.42
N GLU A 76 17.22 11.85 0.67
CA GLU A 76 17.37 13.23 1.16
C GLU A 76 16.44 13.57 2.32
N ILE A 77 15.29 12.90 2.43
CA ILE A 77 14.35 13.12 3.55
C ILE A 77 14.89 12.55 4.87
N GLY A 78 15.90 11.67 4.80
CA GLY A 78 16.51 11.04 5.96
C GLY A 78 15.52 10.24 6.81
N LEU A 79 14.71 9.37 6.19
CA LEU A 79 13.74 8.52 6.89
C LEU A 79 14.45 7.55 7.85
N TYR A 80 14.10 7.56 9.14
CA TYR A 80 14.63 6.64 10.15
C TYR A 80 13.57 6.14 11.14
N ASP A 81 13.76 4.93 11.65
CA ASP A 81 12.99 4.36 12.77
C ASP A 81 13.44 5.03 14.08
N THR A 82 12.48 5.60 14.81
CA THR A 82 12.73 6.45 15.99
C THR A 82 12.97 5.67 17.29
N ASP A 83 12.49 4.43 17.38
CA ASP A 83 12.52 3.62 18.61
C ASP A 83 13.03 2.19 18.40
N GLY A 84 13.22 1.76 17.15
CA GLY A 84 13.66 0.42 16.78
C GLY A 84 12.54 -0.62 16.73
N SER A 85 11.27 -0.19 16.76
CA SER A 85 10.10 -1.07 16.69
C SER A 85 9.75 -1.53 15.28
N GLY A 86 10.24 -0.84 14.25
CA GLY A 86 9.75 -0.96 12.88
C GLY A 86 8.39 -0.30 12.63
N THR A 87 7.86 0.51 13.57
CA THR A 87 6.53 1.16 13.49
C THR A 87 6.60 2.68 13.42
N ASN A 88 7.44 3.32 14.25
CA ASN A 88 7.43 4.78 14.44
C ASN A 88 8.59 5.44 13.69
N TYR A 89 8.32 6.02 12.53
CA TYR A 89 9.33 6.65 11.67
C TYR A 89 9.30 8.18 11.75
N THR A 90 10.43 8.80 11.42
CA THR A 90 10.56 10.25 11.26
C THR A 90 11.41 10.59 10.04
N PHE A 91 11.04 11.65 9.35
CA PHE A 91 11.79 12.24 8.24
C PHE A 91 11.77 13.78 8.33
N THR A 92 12.66 14.43 7.59
CA THR A 92 12.71 15.90 7.46
C THR A 92 12.32 16.30 6.03
N TYR A 93 11.47 17.31 5.89
CA TYR A 93 11.12 17.90 4.60
C TYR A 93 11.03 19.42 4.72
N ASN A 94 11.69 20.16 3.83
CA ASN A 94 11.79 21.63 3.86
C ASN A 94 12.24 22.22 5.23
N GLY A 95 12.99 21.46 6.03
CA GLY A 95 13.42 21.84 7.38
C GLY A 95 12.37 21.64 8.49
N GLU A 96 11.17 21.15 8.18
CA GLU A 96 10.18 20.68 9.16
C GLU A 96 10.30 19.15 9.36
N ILE A 97 9.98 18.68 10.56
CA ILE A 97 10.07 17.26 10.94
C ILE A 97 8.68 16.64 10.88
N PHE A 98 8.56 15.51 10.19
CA PHE A 98 7.31 14.78 9.98
C PHE A 98 7.40 13.37 10.59
N THR A 99 6.27 12.88 11.11
CA THR A 99 6.13 11.52 11.63
C THR A 99 5.37 10.65 10.64
N ALA A 100 5.92 9.47 10.35
CA ALA A 100 5.24 8.42 9.60
C ALA A 100 5.04 7.19 10.52
N ILE A 101 3.86 6.58 10.46
CA ILE A 101 3.49 5.42 11.27
C ILE A 101 3.18 4.28 10.30
N TYR A 102 3.91 3.18 10.45
CA TYR A 102 3.73 1.97 9.64
C TYR A 102 2.83 0.96 10.34
N THR A 103 1.91 0.36 9.59
CA THR A 103 1.35 -0.96 9.89
C THR A 103 1.52 -1.85 8.64
N PRO A 104 1.47 -3.19 8.76
CA PRO A 104 1.53 -4.09 7.60
C PRO A 104 0.51 -3.81 6.49
N ASP A 105 -0.59 -3.14 6.83
CA ASP A 105 -1.66 -2.81 5.89
C ASP A 105 -1.47 -1.41 5.27
N ASN A 106 -0.93 -0.43 6.01
CA ASN A 106 -0.95 0.99 5.61
C ASN A 106 0.22 1.83 6.16
N TRP A 107 0.49 2.96 5.49
CA TRP A 107 1.35 4.04 5.99
C TRP A 107 0.51 5.27 6.33
N LYS A 108 0.58 5.77 7.57
CA LYS A 108 -0.03 7.05 7.96
C LYS A 108 1.03 8.13 8.15
N ILE A 109 0.87 9.30 7.52
CA ILE A 109 1.79 10.44 7.68
C ILE A 109 1.08 11.61 8.36
N ILE A 110 1.67 12.11 9.45
CA ILE A 110 1.08 13.16 10.30
C ILE A 110 1.35 14.55 9.71
N ASP A 111 0.33 15.42 9.69
CA ASP A 111 0.37 16.76 9.10
C ASP A 111 0.77 16.78 7.60
N SER A 112 0.50 15.69 6.89
CA SER A 112 0.88 15.47 5.49
C SER A 112 0.36 16.53 4.52
N TYR A 113 -0.71 17.25 4.87
CA TYR A 113 -1.28 18.37 4.11
C TYR A 113 -0.29 19.51 3.82
N LYS A 114 0.80 19.61 4.59
CA LYS A 114 1.87 20.60 4.38
C LYS A 114 2.77 20.27 3.18
N ILE A 115 2.79 19.01 2.74
CA ILE A 115 3.60 18.52 1.62
C ILE A 115 2.69 18.35 0.41
N THR A 116 2.84 19.23 -0.59
CA THR A 116 1.88 19.36 -1.71
C THR A 116 2.48 19.17 -3.10
N LEU A 117 3.81 19.18 -3.23
CA LEU A 117 4.51 19.01 -4.51
C LEU A 117 4.59 17.52 -4.87
N LYS A 118 3.92 17.13 -5.96
CA LYS A 118 3.80 15.73 -6.40
C LYS A 118 5.15 15.01 -6.52
N ALA A 119 6.13 15.66 -7.15
CA ALA A 119 7.47 15.10 -7.32
C ALA A 119 8.14 14.75 -5.97
N ASP A 120 8.00 15.63 -4.97
CA ASP A 120 8.53 15.38 -3.63
C ASP A 120 7.74 14.29 -2.90
N ILE A 121 6.42 14.26 -3.05
CA ILE A 121 5.56 13.21 -2.48
C ILE A 121 5.94 11.83 -3.05
N VAL A 122 6.19 11.71 -4.37
CA VAL A 122 6.65 10.45 -4.98
C VAL A 122 7.98 9.99 -4.36
N LEU A 123 8.96 10.88 -4.20
CA LEU A 123 10.25 10.55 -3.57
C LEU A 123 10.11 10.19 -2.08
N ILE A 124 9.17 10.81 -1.35
CA ILE A 124 8.81 10.39 0.02
C ILE A 124 8.19 8.99 0.01
N CYS A 125 7.26 8.72 -0.92
CA CYS A 125 6.63 7.42 -1.08
C CYS A 125 7.62 6.31 -1.50
N GLU A 126 8.64 6.62 -2.30
CA GLU A 126 9.76 5.73 -2.61
C GLU A 126 10.55 5.36 -1.35
N ALA A 127 10.85 6.34 -0.48
CA ALA A 127 11.55 6.11 0.79
C ALA A 127 10.72 5.25 1.75
N LEU A 128 9.42 5.53 1.86
CA LEU A 128 8.48 4.75 2.69
C LEU A 128 8.39 3.30 2.21
N ALA A 129 8.17 3.08 0.91
CA ALA A 129 8.12 1.74 0.31
C ALA A 129 9.46 0.98 0.47
N SER A 130 10.59 1.68 0.34
CA SER A 130 11.92 1.10 0.55
C SER A 130 12.20 0.67 1.99
N ALA A 131 11.54 1.30 2.97
CA ALA A 131 11.56 0.87 4.37
C ALA A 131 10.61 -0.31 4.61
N HIS A 132 9.33 -0.17 4.21
CA HIS A 132 8.33 -1.26 4.21
C HIS A 132 7.33 -1.09 3.07
N HIS A 133 7.08 -2.18 2.34
CA HIS A 133 6.05 -2.22 1.30
C HIS A 133 4.67 -2.42 1.92
N ILE A 134 3.63 -1.80 1.35
CA ILE A 134 2.22 -2.04 1.69
C ILE A 134 1.46 -2.56 0.47
N HIS A 135 0.41 -3.35 0.70
CA HIS A 135 -0.35 -4.04 -0.35
C HIS A 135 -1.26 -3.11 -1.15
N GLY A 136 -1.56 -3.49 -2.39
CA GLY A 136 -2.65 -2.89 -3.16
C GLY A 136 -4.03 -3.39 -2.71
N ALA A 137 -5.10 -2.81 -3.27
CA ALA A 137 -6.51 -3.13 -2.97
C ALA A 137 -6.90 -4.60 -3.25
N ASP A 138 -6.09 -5.33 -4.02
CA ASP A 138 -6.25 -6.76 -4.29
C ASP A 138 -5.62 -7.67 -3.22
N MET A 139 -4.83 -7.11 -2.30
CA MET A 139 -4.01 -7.83 -1.30
C MET A 139 -3.02 -8.87 -1.89
N GLU A 140 -2.74 -8.80 -3.19
CA GLU A 140 -1.77 -9.63 -3.90
C GLU A 140 -0.61 -8.79 -4.48
N SER A 141 -0.92 -7.58 -4.95
CA SER A 141 0.05 -6.60 -5.45
C SER A 141 0.69 -5.78 -4.32
N TRP A 142 1.76 -5.07 -4.66
CA TRP A 142 2.37 -4.02 -3.82
C TRP A 142 2.04 -2.65 -4.40
N ARG A 143 1.77 -1.66 -3.55
CA ARG A 143 1.55 -0.26 -3.97
C ARG A 143 2.81 0.30 -4.63
N THR A 144 2.63 1.02 -5.72
CA THR A 144 3.69 1.85 -6.31
C THR A 144 3.83 3.17 -5.53
N PRO A 145 5.01 3.81 -5.55
CA PRO A 145 5.18 5.15 -5.01
C PRO A 145 4.22 6.18 -5.64
N GLU A 146 3.94 6.04 -6.93
CA GLU A 146 3.02 6.91 -7.67
C GLU A 146 1.56 6.74 -7.23
N ASP A 147 1.10 5.52 -6.94
CA ASP A 147 -0.24 5.27 -6.39
C ASP A 147 -0.39 5.82 -4.97
N MET A 148 0.68 5.76 -4.17
CA MET A 148 0.71 6.39 -2.83
C MET A 148 0.69 7.92 -2.93
N ALA A 149 1.47 8.49 -3.87
CA ALA A 149 1.51 9.93 -4.09
C ALA A 149 0.18 10.49 -4.64
N PHE A 150 -0.49 9.77 -5.54
CA PHE A 150 -1.81 10.15 -6.06
C PHE A 150 -2.85 10.23 -4.92
N GLU A 151 -2.93 9.21 -4.07
CA GLU A 151 -3.88 9.20 -2.95
C GLU A 151 -3.60 10.33 -1.93
N TRP A 152 -2.33 10.63 -1.66
CA TRP A 152 -1.90 11.78 -0.85
C TRP A 152 -2.34 13.11 -1.50
N GLN A 153 -2.16 13.29 -2.81
CA GLN A 153 -2.64 14.49 -3.50
C GLN A 153 -4.17 14.66 -3.40
N GLU A 154 -4.94 13.59 -3.59
CA GLU A 154 -6.40 13.61 -3.45
C GLU A 154 -6.85 13.88 -2.00
N HIS A 155 -6.10 13.39 -1.01
CA HIS A 155 -6.31 13.70 0.41
C HIS A 155 -6.03 15.18 0.72
N ASN A 156 -4.92 15.72 0.20
CA ASN A 156 -4.58 17.14 0.31
C ASN A 156 -5.62 18.04 -0.38
N ALA A 157 -6.14 17.63 -1.54
CA ALA A 157 -7.21 18.34 -2.23
C ALA A 157 -8.48 18.41 -1.36
N ALA A 158 -8.86 17.31 -0.70
CA ALA A 158 -9.96 17.30 0.25
C ALA A 158 -9.71 18.22 1.45
N TYR A 159 -8.50 18.28 2.01
CA TYR A 159 -8.13 19.24 3.06
C TYR A 159 -8.30 20.70 2.62
N MET A 160 -7.83 21.02 1.41
CA MET A 160 -7.87 22.39 0.86
C MET A 160 -9.28 22.85 0.49
N MET A 161 -10.20 21.93 0.16
CA MET A 161 -11.61 22.24 -0.09
C MET A 161 -12.41 22.53 1.20
N LEU A 162 -11.94 22.12 2.38
CA LEU A 162 -12.61 22.40 3.65
C LEU A 162 -12.25 23.80 4.18
N PRO A 163 -13.24 24.61 4.62
CA PRO A 163 -12.97 25.90 5.26
C PRO A 163 -12.28 25.71 6.62
N GLU A 164 -11.48 26.69 7.06
CA GLU A 164 -10.70 26.59 8.31
C GLU A 164 -11.55 26.38 9.57
N SER A 165 -12.81 26.79 9.56
CA SER A 165 -13.77 26.56 10.64
C SER A 165 -14.43 25.17 10.62
N SER A 166 -14.02 24.28 9.72
CA SER A 166 -14.58 22.93 9.61
C SER A 166 -13.95 21.97 10.61
N GLU A 167 -14.76 21.45 11.53
CA GLU A 167 -14.36 20.36 12.44
C GLU A 167 -13.87 19.11 11.68
N TRP A 168 -14.23 18.96 10.41
CA TRP A 168 -13.76 17.88 9.55
C TRP A 168 -12.32 18.04 9.09
N LYS A 169 -11.76 19.27 9.12
CA LYS A 169 -10.42 19.57 8.60
C LYS A 169 -9.30 18.91 9.44
N ILE A 170 -9.55 18.64 10.73
CA ILE A 170 -8.63 17.84 11.56
C ILE A 170 -8.55 16.37 11.11
N ASN A 171 -9.62 15.84 10.53
CA ASN A 171 -9.74 14.42 10.14
C ASN A 171 -9.15 14.12 8.75
N VAL A 172 -8.74 15.16 8.01
CA VAL A 172 -8.11 15.04 6.67
C VAL A 172 -6.77 15.78 6.58
N LYS A 173 -6.12 16.02 7.72
CA LYS A 173 -4.79 16.64 7.77
C LYS A 173 -3.65 15.60 7.69
N ASP A 174 -3.96 14.35 8.04
CA ASP A 174 -3.03 13.24 8.01
C ASP A 174 -3.48 12.26 6.93
N VAL A 175 -2.67 12.05 5.89
CA VAL A 175 -2.90 10.99 4.92
C VAL A 175 -2.73 9.63 5.60
N ASP A 176 -3.63 8.73 5.26
CA ASP A 176 -3.65 7.34 5.67
C ASP A 176 -3.72 6.53 4.37
N LEU A 177 -2.57 5.98 3.95
CA LEU A 177 -2.37 5.34 2.65
C LEU A 177 -2.94 3.92 2.71
N ASN A 178 -4.27 3.83 2.60
CA ASN A 178 -5.04 2.62 2.83
C ASN A 178 -5.19 1.84 1.50
N PRO A 179 -4.89 0.53 1.46
CA PRO A 179 -5.18 -0.33 0.30
C PRO A 179 -6.62 -0.18 -0.21
N GLU A 180 -7.61 -0.05 0.68
CA GLU A 180 -9.02 0.13 0.30
C GLU A 180 -9.31 1.46 -0.42
N ASP A 181 -8.46 2.48 -0.30
CA ASP A 181 -8.64 3.80 -0.90
C ASP A 181 -7.84 3.99 -2.23
N GLN A 182 -7.09 2.97 -2.67
CA GLN A 182 -6.30 3.00 -3.92
C GLN A 182 -7.17 3.37 -5.13
N GLY A 183 -6.76 4.42 -5.86
CA GLY A 183 -7.45 4.89 -7.07
C GLY A 183 -8.78 5.60 -6.83
N LYS A 184 -9.20 5.84 -5.58
CA LYS A 184 -10.34 6.71 -5.28
C LYS A 184 -9.93 8.18 -5.39
N THR A 185 -10.88 9.02 -5.80
CA THR A 185 -10.78 10.48 -5.67
C THR A 185 -11.07 10.93 -4.24
N GLY A 186 -10.59 12.12 -3.86
CA GLY A 186 -10.86 12.74 -2.57
C GLY A 186 -12.36 12.96 -2.32
N VAL A 187 -13.16 13.14 -3.37
CA VAL A 187 -14.62 13.22 -3.30
C VAL A 187 -15.25 11.86 -2.93
N GLN A 188 -14.76 10.76 -3.49
CA GLN A 188 -15.23 9.41 -3.14
C GLN A 188 -14.83 9.05 -1.70
N MET A 189 -13.56 9.26 -1.34
CA MET A 189 -13.07 9.07 0.05
C MET A 189 -13.89 9.89 1.06
N ALA A 190 -14.21 11.15 0.76
CA ALA A 190 -15.02 12.00 1.63
C ALA A 190 -16.48 11.50 1.76
N LEU A 191 -17.11 11.11 0.65
CA LEU A 191 -18.48 10.55 0.65
C LEU A 191 -18.57 9.25 1.44
N GLU A 192 -17.61 8.35 1.29
CA GLU A 192 -17.57 7.07 2.03
C GLU A 192 -17.37 7.29 3.52
N ARG A 193 -16.43 8.17 3.92
CA ARG A 193 -16.15 8.52 5.33
C ARG A 193 -17.27 9.31 6.02
N LEU A 194 -18.22 9.86 5.26
CA LEU A 194 -19.49 10.42 5.75
C LEU A 194 -20.59 9.34 5.86
N ASN A 195 -20.72 8.47 4.86
CA ASN A 195 -21.77 7.45 4.81
C ASN A 195 -21.56 6.28 5.79
N SER A 196 -20.31 5.88 6.03
CA SER A 196 -19.98 4.80 6.97
C SER A 196 -20.38 5.15 8.41
N ARG A 197 -20.23 6.42 8.81
CA ARG A 197 -20.65 6.91 10.14
C ARG A 197 -22.17 6.86 10.33
N ASN A 198 -22.95 7.09 9.28
CA ASN A 198 -24.42 6.94 9.31
C ASN A 198 -24.86 5.46 9.35
N SER A 199 -23.95 4.52 9.14
CA SER A 199 -24.20 3.08 9.11
C SER A 199 -23.68 2.35 10.36
N SER A 200 -23.03 3.06 11.29
CA SER A 200 -22.59 2.50 12.57
C SER A 200 -23.71 2.59 13.60
N PRO A 201 -24.19 1.47 14.18
CA PRO A 201 -25.14 1.51 15.30
C PRO A 201 -24.46 2.05 16.56
N ALA A 202 -25.25 2.75 17.39
CA ALA A 202 -24.84 3.31 18.68
C ALA A 202 -25.05 2.32 19.85
#